data_AF-A0A0R0BIW2-F1
#
_entry.id   AF-A0A0R0BIW2-F1
#
_cell.length_a   1.000
_cell.length_b   1.000
_cell.length_c   1.000
_cell.angle_alpha   90.00
_cell.angle_beta   90.00
_cell.angle_gamma   90.00
#
_symmetry.space_group_name_H-M   'P 1'
#
loop_
_entity.id
_entity.type
_entity.pdbx_description
1 polymer ?
#
loop_
_entity_poly.entity_id
_entity_poly.type
_entity_poly.pdbx_seq_one_letter_code
_entity_poly.pdbx_strand_id
1 'polypeptide(L)'
;MTSAADAVLALLNTARGQRPYSMENQETEQCFAVTLALAVELIATNDRVDRLERQLAELSGKPLHEVRRSGSDAVAEQERLAANEATLLRTLRVLVDPRPAVDQRPHMRAAG
;
A
#
# COMPACT_ATOMS: atom_id res chain seq x y z
N MET A 1 -16.46 -5.16 -16.72
CA MET A 1 -15.57 -5.95 -15.83
C MET A 1 -15.29 -5.10 -14.61
N THR A 2 -15.58 -5.59 -13.40
CA THR A 2 -15.28 -4.88 -12.15
C THR A 2 -13.77 -4.87 -11.95
N SER A 3 -13.19 -3.69 -11.74
CA SER A 3 -11.75 -3.56 -11.55
C SER A 3 -11.32 -4.06 -10.17
N ALA A 4 -10.04 -4.37 -10.00
CA ALA A 4 -9.50 -4.72 -8.68
C ALA A 4 -9.68 -3.57 -7.66
N ALA A 5 -9.67 -2.32 -8.15
CA ALA A 5 -9.98 -1.14 -7.35
C ALA A 5 -11.42 -1.19 -6.79
N ASP A 6 -12.39 -1.53 -7.63
CA ASP A 6 -13.81 -1.61 -7.26
C ASP A 6 -14.04 -2.68 -6.18
N ALA A 7 -13.34 -3.81 -6.27
CA ALA A 7 -13.43 -4.88 -5.27
C ALA A 7 -12.90 -4.45 -3.90
N VAL A 8 -11.81 -3.66 -3.87
CA VAL A 8 -11.24 -3.10 -2.63
C VAL A 8 -12.19 -2.08 -2.01
N LEU A 9 -12.79 -1.20 -2.82
CA LEU A 9 -13.79 -0.23 -2.36
C LEU A 9 -15.06 -0.91 -1.80
N ALA A 10 -15.51 -2.00 -2.41
CA ALA A 10 -16.65 -2.76 -1.89
C ALA A 10 -16.37 -3.40 -0.52
N LEU A 11 -15.18 -3.96 -0.32
CA LEU A 11 -14.75 -4.53 0.96
C LEU A 11 -14.55 -3.47 2.06
N LEU A 12 -14.16 -2.26 1.67
CA LEU A 12 -14.03 -1.12 2.58
C LEU A 12 -15.37 -0.74 3.20
N ASN A 13 -16.41 -0.64 2.37
CA ASN A 13 -17.74 -0.23 2.78
C ASN A 13 -18.42 -1.18 3.79
N THR A 14 -17.98 -2.44 3.88
CA THR A 14 -18.53 -3.44 4.80
C THR A 14 -17.87 -3.44 6.18
N ALA A 15 -16.64 -2.94 6.33
CA ALA A 15 -15.90 -2.94 7.60
C ALA A 15 -16.10 -1.63 8.39
N ARG A 16 -17.31 -1.40 8.91
CA ARG A 16 -17.66 -0.16 9.64
C ARG A 16 -17.34 -0.24 11.13
N GLY A 17 -16.17 0.27 11.51
CA GLY A 17 -15.85 0.63 12.89
C GLY A 17 -15.12 1.97 12.94
N GLN A 18 -15.45 2.82 13.92
CA GLN A 18 -14.72 4.06 14.16
C GLN A 18 -13.30 3.72 14.65
N ARG A 19 -12.28 4.28 13.98
CA ARG A 19 -10.88 4.04 14.37
C ARG A 19 -10.43 5.21 15.26
N PRO A 20 -10.01 4.96 16.50
CA PRO A 20 -9.43 6.01 17.33
C PRO A 20 -8.12 6.49 16.72
N TYR A 21 -7.83 7.77 16.92
CA TYR A 21 -6.56 8.40 16.56
C TYR A 21 -5.73 8.62 17.82
N SER A 22 -4.41 8.57 17.69
CA SER A 22 -3.44 8.63 18.78
C SER A 22 -2.61 9.92 18.79
N MET A 23 -2.51 10.61 17.64
CA MET A 23 -1.72 11.82 17.49
C MET A 23 -2.54 13.09 17.81
N GLU A 24 -1.85 14.19 18.13
CA GLU A 24 -2.50 15.47 18.40
C GLU A 24 -3.20 16.08 17.18
N ASN A 25 -2.72 15.74 15.99
CA ASN A 25 -3.17 16.29 14.72
C ASN A 25 -3.52 15.14 13.77
N GLN A 26 -4.72 15.19 13.19
CA GLN A 26 -5.27 14.14 12.33
C GLN A 26 -4.45 13.98 11.04
N GLU A 27 -3.97 15.06 10.45
CA GLU A 27 -3.16 15.07 9.24
C GLU A 27 -1.82 14.36 9.45
N THR A 28 -1.23 14.48 10.66
CA THR A 28 0.01 13.79 11.04
C THR A 28 -0.22 12.28 11.11
N GLU A 29 -1.33 11.84 11.68
CA GLU A 29 -1.66 10.42 11.75
C GLU A 29 -1.99 9.84 10.37
N GLN A 30 -2.66 10.61 9.51
CA GLN A 30 -2.90 10.23 8.12
C GLN A 30 -1.59 10.11 7.34
N CYS A 31 -0.69 11.08 7.46
CA CYS A 31 0.63 11.04 6.84
C CYS A 31 1.41 9.79 7.29
N PHE A 32 1.48 9.55 8.60
CA PHE A 32 2.14 8.37 9.15
C PHE A 32 1.51 7.05 8.65
N ALA A 33 0.19 6.98 8.57
CA ALA A 33 -0.52 5.82 8.05
C ALA A 33 -0.21 5.55 6.57
N VAL A 34 -0.15 6.59 5.73
CA VAL A 34 0.28 6.49 4.32
C VAL A 34 1.72 6.02 4.23
N THR A 35 2.64 6.59 5.01
CA THR A 35 4.05 6.20 5.02
C THR A 35 4.23 4.73 5.42
N LEU A 36 3.50 4.27 6.44
CA LEU A 36 3.56 2.87 6.86
C LEU A 36 3.02 1.94 5.77
N ALA A 37 1.90 2.31 5.13
CA ALA A 37 1.35 1.54 4.01
C ALA A 37 2.36 1.44 2.85
N LEU A 38 3.00 2.55 2.48
CA LEU A 38 4.07 2.55 1.47
C LEU A 38 5.23 1.64 1.85
N ALA A 39 5.69 1.69 3.10
CA ALA A 39 6.80 0.87 3.56
C ALA A 39 6.48 -0.63 3.43
N VAL A 40 5.26 -1.04 3.81
CA VAL A 40 4.81 -2.44 3.70
C VAL A 40 4.74 -2.88 2.24
N GLU A 41 4.13 -2.08 1.37
CA GLU A 41 4.04 -2.40 -0.06
C GLU A 41 5.42 -2.47 -0.72
N LEU A 42 6.34 -1.57 -0.36
CA LEU A 42 7.72 -1.56 -0.87
C LEU A 42 8.49 -2.81 -0.43
N ILE A 43 8.38 -3.21 0.84
CA ILE A 43 9.02 -4.42 1.36
C ILE A 43 8.50 -5.66 0.62
N ALA A 44 7.17 -5.79 0.50
CA ALA A 44 6.55 -6.91 -0.21
C ALA A 44 6.94 -6.95 -1.69
N THR A 45 7.04 -5.78 -2.33
CA THR A 45 7.46 -5.66 -3.73
C THR A 45 8.92 -6.05 -3.90
N ASN A 46 9.82 -5.58 -3.04
CA ASN A 46 11.24 -5.94 -3.08
C ASN A 46 11.45 -7.45 -2.93
N ASP A 47 10.75 -8.12 -2.01
CA ASP A 47 10.79 -9.57 -1.86
C ASP A 47 10.32 -10.29 -3.12
N ARG A 48 9.17 -9.86 -3.67
CA ARG A 48 8.62 -10.47 -4.88
C ARG A 48 9.54 -10.29 -6.08
N VAL A 49 10.15 -9.11 -6.24
CA VAL A 49 11.12 -8.84 -7.30
C VAL A 49 12.35 -9.73 -7.14
N ASP A 50 12.95 -9.82 -5.95
CA ASP A 50 14.13 -10.68 -5.74
C ASP A 50 13.83 -12.15 -6.05
N ARG A 51 12.66 -12.66 -5.64
CA ARG A 51 12.23 -14.03 -5.98
C ARG A 51 12.06 -14.24 -7.48
N LEU A 52 11.42 -13.29 -8.18
CA LEU A 52 11.23 -13.37 -9.63
C LEU A 52 12.57 -13.28 -10.39
N GLU A 53 13.48 -12.39 -9.98
CA GLU A 53 14.80 -12.26 -10.58
C GLU A 53 15.61 -13.56 -10.44
N ARG A 54 15.55 -14.23 -9.28
CA ARG A 54 16.21 -15.51 -9.06
C ARG A 54 15.63 -16.63 -9.92
N GLN A 55 14.30 -16.73 -9.99
CA GLN A 55 13.64 -17.70 -10.85
C GLN A 55 13.97 -17.46 -12.33
N LEU A 56 14.01 -16.20 -12.76
CA LEU A 56 14.36 -15.84 -14.13
C LEU A 56 15.84 -16.14 -14.44
N ALA A 57 16.76 -15.90 -13.50
CA ALA A 57 18.16 -16.28 -13.64
C ALA A 57 18.32 -17.80 -13.84
N GLU A 58 17.60 -18.60 -13.03
CA GLU A 58 17.58 -20.05 -13.16
C GLU A 58 17.04 -20.51 -14.53
N LEU A 59 15.89 -19.98 -14.95
CA LEU A 59 15.25 -20.36 -16.22
C LEU A 59 16.03 -19.90 -17.46
N SER A 60 16.67 -18.74 -17.40
CA SER A 60 17.41 -18.17 -18.53
C SER A 60 18.85 -18.66 -18.61
N GLY A 61 19.36 -19.33 -17.56
CA GLY A 61 20.76 -19.72 -17.43
C GLY A 61 21.73 -18.53 -17.30
N LYS A 62 21.20 -17.31 -17.14
CA LYS A 62 22.00 -16.08 -16.98
C LYS A 62 22.33 -15.83 -15.51
N PRO A 63 23.49 -15.23 -15.22
CA PRO A 63 23.79 -14.83 -13.85
C PRO A 63 22.85 -13.70 -13.39
N LEU A 64 22.47 -13.70 -12.11
CA LEU A 64 21.49 -12.77 -11.53
C LEU A 64 21.77 -11.28 -11.82
N HIS A 65 23.04 -10.88 -11.82
CA HIS A 65 23.45 -9.50 -12.08
C HIS A 65 23.24 -9.04 -13.54
N GLU A 66 23.11 -9.97 -14.49
CA GLU A 66 22.71 -9.66 -15.87
C GLU A 66 21.20 -9.46 -15.98
N VAL A 67 20.42 -10.29 -15.27
CA VAL A 67 18.95 -10.14 -15.18
C VAL A 67 18.58 -8.77 -14.61
N ARG A 68 19.27 -8.31 -13.56
CA ARG A 68 19.04 -6.97 -12.95
C ARG A 68 19.37 -5.80 -13.87
N ARG A 69 20.22 -6.00 -14.88
CA ARG A 69 20.65 -4.95 -15.81
C ARG A 69 19.80 -4.90 -17.07
N SER A 70 18.93 -5.88 -17.32
CA SER A 70 18.08 -5.87 -18.50
C SER A 70 17.05 -4.74 -18.44
N GLY A 71 17.01 -3.92 -19.48
CA GLY A 71 16.10 -2.77 -19.58
C GLY A 71 14.64 -3.17 -19.81
N SER A 72 13.75 -2.20 -19.55
CA SER A 72 12.30 -2.36 -19.70
C SER A 72 11.87 -2.48 -21.16
N ASP A 73 10.92 -3.38 -21.43
CA ASP A 73 10.16 -3.48 -22.68
C ASP A 73 8.97 -2.50 -22.67
N ALA A 74 8.71 -1.86 -23.82
CA ALA A 74 7.59 -0.96 -24.04
C ALA A 74 6.23 -1.68 -24.04
N VAL A 75 6.20 -2.98 -24.36
CA VAL A 75 4.95 -3.77 -24.40
C VAL A 75 4.38 -3.98 -22.99
N ALA A 76 5.22 -4.01 -21.95
CA ALA A 76 4.79 -4.21 -20.56
C ALA A 76 4.21 -2.94 -19.89
N GLU A 77 4.13 -1.81 -20.59
CA GLU A 77 3.76 -0.52 -19.99
C GLU A 77 2.30 -0.44 -19.55
N GLN A 78 1.37 -1.01 -20.31
CA GLN A 78 -0.06 -1.01 -19.95
C GLN A 78 -0.36 -1.85 -18.72
N GLU A 79 0.31 -3.00 -18.55
CA GLU A 79 0.14 -3.84 -17.38
C GLU A 79 0.74 -3.18 -16.12
N ARG A 80 1.83 -2.41 -16.27
CA ARG A 80 2.40 -1.59 -15.20
C ARG A 80 1.44 -0.50 -14.72
N LEU A 81 0.73 0.16 -15.64
CA LEU A 81 -0.22 1.22 -15.29
C LEU A 81 -1.32 0.70 -14.35
N ALA A 82 -1.95 -0.43 -14.68
CA ALA A 82 -2.98 -1.04 -13.85
C ALA A 82 -2.45 -1.48 -12.46
N ALA A 83 -1.22 -2.00 -12.41
CA ALA A 83 -0.57 -2.38 -11.15
C ALA A 83 -0.24 -1.15 -10.28
N ASN A 84 0.16 -0.04 -10.90
CA ASN A 84 0.47 1.21 -10.21
C ASN A 84 -0.81 1.84 -9.61
N GLU A 85 -1.92 1.85 -10.34
CA GLU A 85 -3.21 2.34 -9.84
C GLU A 85 -3.67 1.56 -8.60
N ALA A 86 -3.57 0.23 -8.62
CA ALA A 86 -3.91 -0.60 -7.48
C ALA A 86 -3.02 -0.31 -6.25
N THR A 87 -1.73 -0.03 -6.47
CA THR A 87 -0.78 0.31 -5.41
C THR A 87 -1.06 1.68 -4.80
N LEU A 88 -1.39 2.67 -5.64
CA LEU A 88 -1.79 4.01 -5.21
C LEU A 88 -3.07 3.93 -4.35
N LEU A 89 -4.06 3.15 -4.75
CA LEU A 89 -5.30 2.99 -3.98
C LEU A 89 -5.07 2.34 -2.61
N ARG A 90 -4.22 1.32 -2.51
CA ARG A 90 -3.88 0.70 -1.20
C ARG A 90 -3.15 1.68 -0.29
N THR A 91 -2.23 2.45 -0.86
CA THR A 91 -1.42 3.44 -0.16
C THR A 91 -2.27 4.61 0.35
N LEU A 92 -3.09 5.18 -0.54
CA LEU A 92 -3.90 6.37 -0.28
C LEU A 92 -5.27 6.02 0.32
N ARG A 93 -5.49 4.76 0.69
CA ARG A 93 -6.74 4.25 1.27
C ARG A 93 -7.27 5.12 2.43
N VAL A 94 -6.38 5.68 3.25
CA VAL A 94 -6.76 6.52 4.39
C VAL A 94 -7.40 7.85 3.98
N LEU A 95 -7.13 8.32 2.76
CA LEU A 95 -7.71 9.54 2.20
C LEU A 95 -9.03 9.26 1.48
N VAL A 96 -9.19 8.07 0.90
CA VAL A 96 -10.40 7.68 0.15
C VAL A 96 -11.53 7.24 1.08
N ASP A 97 -11.20 6.62 2.21
CA ASP A 97 -12.15 6.21 3.25
C ASP A 97 -11.68 6.70 4.63
N PRO A 98 -11.80 8.02 4.90
CA PRO A 98 -11.43 8.57 6.20
C PRO A 98 -12.44 8.08 7.23
N ARG A 99 -11.99 7.18 8.12
CA ARG A 99 -12.84 6.69 9.21
C ARG A 99 -13.17 7.84 10.17
N PRO A 100 -14.40 7.93 10.69
CA PRO A 100 -14.77 8.97 11.63
C PRO A 100 -13.85 8.91 12.85
N ALA A 101 -13.22 10.03 13.15
CA ALA A 101 -12.32 10.19 14.28
C ALA A 101 -13.13 10.17 15.58
N VAL A 102 -12.86 9.21 16.46
CA VAL A 102 -13.28 9.28 17.86
C VAL A 102 -12.04 9.54 18.68
N ASP A 103 -12.02 10.68 19.36
CA ASP A 103 -11.00 10.95 20.36
C ASP A 103 -11.23 10.00 21.54
N GLN A 104 -10.38 8.99 21.68
CA GLN A 104 -10.38 8.07 22.82
C GLN A 104 -9.21 8.34 23.77
N ARG A 105 -8.49 9.46 23.62
CA ARG A 105 -7.49 9.84 24.61
C ARG A 105 -8.19 9.94 25.96
N PRO A 106 -7.64 9.35 27.04
CA PRO A 106 -8.27 9.39 28.34
C PRO A 106 -8.49 10.85 28.73
N HIS A 107 -9.75 11.25 28.89
CA HIS A 107 -10.07 12.54 29.49
C HIS A 107 -9.45 12.54 30.88
N MET A 108 -8.39 13.33 31.09
CA MET A 108 -7.89 13.57 32.43
C MET A 108 -9.08 14.08 33.26
N ARG A 109 -9.52 13.29 34.24
CA ARG A 109 -10.46 13.78 35.25
C ARG A 109 -9.76 14.98 35.88
N ALA A 110 -10.30 16.17 35.68
CA ALA A 110 -9.87 17.35 36.42
C ALA A 110 -9.93 16.98 37.91
N ALA A 111 -8.78 17.02 38.57
CA ALA A 111 -8.71 16.85 40.00
C ALA A 111 -9.19 18.15 40.64
N GLY A 112 -10.38 18.11 41.26
CA GLY A 112 -10.89 19.14 42.18
C GLY A 112 -11.62 20.29 41.51
#